data_AF-A0A9W8N8B4-F1
#
_entry.id   AF-A0A9W8N8B4-F1
#
_cell.length_a   1.000
_cell.length_b   1.000
_cell.length_c   1.000
_cell.angle_alpha   90.00
_cell.angle_beta   90.00
_cell.angle_gamma   90.00
#
_symmetry.space_group_name_H-M   'P 1'
#
loop_
_entity.id
_entity.type
_entity.pdbx_description
1 polymer ?
#
loop_
_entity_poly.entity_id
_entity_poly.type
_entity_poly.pdbx_seq_one_letter_code
_entity_poly.pdbx_strand_id
1 'polypeptide(L)'
;MPDVSQELSELQAKVAQLQSQLAQARQTAAFNPSQNENDAKLEWLRDEHHRAMQRFATQIINMGHDDMISEADRSMEKHRKFHIAAMQEADERLAAAQGAIEEHRKFHAAAMKEADERLAMADDSMVEHRKFHAQAMREADERLAAAQGAIEEHRIWHAAAMKEADERLAAADDSMVEHRKFHIEAMREADERLAAAQGAIEEHRKFHAAAMKEADERLAAADDSMIEHRKFHAQAMKEADERLGRADDAMIEHRKFHTAAVNEADQRLANTAMA
;
A
#
# COMPACT_ATOMS: atom_id res chain seq x y z
N MET A 1 -49.11 100.50 -38.08
CA MET A 1 -50.21 100.98 -37.22
C MET A 1 -49.90 102.44 -36.94
N PRO A 2 -50.83 103.39 -37.19
CA PRO A 2 -50.64 104.76 -36.71
C PRO A 2 -50.36 104.70 -35.20
N ASP A 3 -49.37 105.46 -34.73
CA ASP A 3 -48.88 105.38 -33.36
C ASP A 3 -50.01 105.79 -32.40
N VAL A 4 -50.60 104.82 -31.72
CA VAL A 4 -51.77 105.00 -30.84
C VAL A 4 -51.42 105.98 -29.69
N SER A 5 -50.13 106.10 -29.34
CA SER A 5 -49.60 107.12 -28.43
C SER A 5 -49.72 108.54 -28.99
N GLN A 6 -49.50 108.70 -30.30
CA GLN A 6 -49.66 109.96 -31.01
C GLN A 6 -51.14 110.38 -31.07
N GLU A 7 -52.05 109.45 -31.35
CA GLU A 7 -53.50 109.71 -31.32
C GLU A 7 -54.01 110.08 -29.92
N LEU A 8 -53.48 109.45 -28.87
CA LEU A 8 -53.81 109.79 -27.48
C LEU A 8 -53.33 111.20 -27.11
N SER A 9 -52.11 111.56 -27.54
CA SER A 9 -51.54 112.90 -27.34
C SER A 9 -52.37 113.99 -28.06
N GLU A 10 -52.82 113.71 -29.28
CA GLU A 10 -53.71 114.59 -30.04
C GLU A 10 -55.09 114.74 -29.37
N LEU A 11 -55.67 113.65 -28.86
CA LEU A 11 -56.93 113.67 -28.10
C LEU A 11 -56.79 114.45 -26.79
N GLN A 12 -55.68 114.28 -26.06
CA GLN A 12 -55.39 115.03 -24.84
C GLN A 12 -55.27 116.53 -25.11
N ALA A 13 -54.53 116.90 -26.16
CA ALA A 13 -54.41 118.30 -26.59
C ALA A 13 -55.78 118.88 -26.97
N LYS A 14 -56.61 118.11 -27.68
CA LYS A 14 -57.97 118.54 -28.06
C LYS A 14 -58.91 118.70 -26.87
N VAL A 15 -58.85 117.79 -25.89
CA VAL A 15 -59.58 117.90 -24.62
C VAL A 15 -59.18 119.17 -23.87
N ALA A 16 -57.88 119.43 -23.74
CA ALA A 16 -57.36 120.62 -23.06
C ALA A 16 -57.74 121.92 -23.79
N GLN A 17 -57.70 121.93 -25.12
CA GLN A 17 -58.12 123.05 -25.93
C GLN A 17 -59.62 123.35 -25.76
N LEU A 18 -60.47 122.32 -25.81
CA LEU A 18 -61.92 122.47 -25.60
C LEU A 18 -62.25 122.93 -24.18
N GLN A 19 -61.52 122.48 -23.15
CA GLN A 19 -61.66 122.99 -21.78
C GLN A 19 -61.35 124.48 -21.68
N SER A 20 -60.25 124.91 -22.30
CA SER A 20 -59.87 126.32 -22.35
C SER A 20 -60.91 127.17 -23.07
N GLN A 21 -61.41 126.71 -24.22
CA GLN A 21 -62.48 127.39 -24.97
C GLN A 21 -63.79 127.46 -24.18
N LEU A 22 -64.15 126.41 -23.45
CA LEU A 22 -65.36 126.35 -22.63
C LEU A 22 -65.24 127.29 -21.42
N ALA A 23 -64.05 127.40 -20.80
CA ALA A 23 -63.78 128.35 -19.73
C ALA A 23 -63.86 129.81 -20.23
N GLN A 24 -63.28 130.12 -21.39
CA GLN A 24 -63.38 131.43 -22.02
C GLN A 24 -64.83 131.78 -22.39
N ALA A 25 -65.55 130.84 -23.01
CA ALA A 25 -66.96 131.03 -23.39
C ALA A 25 -67.87 131.29 -22.18
N ARG A 26 -67.60 130.62 -21.03
CA ARG A 26 -68.31 130.87 -19.77
C ARG A 26 -68.05 132.28 -19.24
N GLN A 27 -66.81 132.77 -19.33
CA GLN A 27 -66.46 134.14 -18.91
C GLN A 27 -67.12 135.20 -19.81
N THR A 28 -67.19 134.96 -21.12
CA THR A 28 -67.82 135.89 -22.06
C THR A 28 -69.35 135.90 -21.94
N ALA A 29 -69.98 134.74 -21.69
CA ALA A 29 -71.42 134.68 -21.46
C ALA A 29 -71.85 135.36 -20.15
N ALA A 30 -70.97 135.44 -19.15
CA ALA A 30 -71.23 136.14 -17.89
C ALA A 30 -71.24 137.68 -18.02
N PHE A 31 -70.72 138.25 -19.12
CA PHE A 31 -70.48 139.70 -19.25
C PHE A 31 -71.39 140.41 -20.28
N ASN A 32 -72.22 139.69 -21.05
CA ASN A 32 -73.04 140.28 -22.12
C ASN A 32 -74.42 139.58 -22.28
N PRO A 33 -75.55 140.19 -21.87
CA PRO A 33 -76.85 139.53 -21.75
C PRO A 33 -77.71 139.53 -23.04
N SER A 34 -77.12 139.50 -24.22
CA SER A 34 -77.86 139.19 -25.47
C SER A 34 -77.98 137.66 -25.62
N GLN A 35 -79.02 137.09 -25.01
CA GLN A 35 -79.19 135.66 -24.72
C GLN A 35 -79.81 134.80 -25.85
N ASN A 36 -79.04 134.32 -26.83
CA ASN A 36 -79.45 133.08 -27.54
C ASN A 36 -78.28 132.38 -28.28
N GLU A 37 -77.41 133.14 -28.94
CA GLU A 37 -76.27 132.55 -29.68
C GLU A 37 -75.15 132.06 -28.76
N ASN A 38 -74.96 132.70 -27.60
CA ASN A 38 -73.94 132.31 -26.62
C ASN A 38 -74.27 130.99 -25.91
N ASP A 39 -75.56 130.69 -25.71
CA ASP A 39 -75.99 129.47 -25.01
C ASP A 39 -75.86 128.23 -25.89
N ALA A 40 -76.26 128.31 -27.17
CA ALA A 40 -76.08 127.20 -28.12
C ALA A 40 -74.60 126.87 -28.37
N LYS A 41 -73.74 127.89 -28.41
CA LYS A 41 -72.29 127.70 -28.54
C LYS A 41 -71.68 127.04 -27.30
N LEU A 42 -72.15 127.41 -26.11
CA LEU A 42 -71.75 126.79 -24.85
C LEU A 42 -72.21 125.34 -24.72
N GLU A 43 -73.42 125.03 -25.19
CA GLU A 43 -73.96 123.67 -25.20
C GLU A 43 -73.19 122.77 -26.17
N TRP A 44 -72.93 123.25 -27.39
CA TRP A 44 -72.09 122.53 -28.36
C TRP A 44 -70.68 122.27 -27.84
N LEU A 45 -70.02 123.28 -27.24
CA LEU A 45 -68.69 123.10 -26.65
C LEU A 45 -68.69 122.08 -25.51
N ARG A 46 -69.77 122.03 -24.71
CA ARG A 46 -69.92 121.08 -23.62
C ARG A 46 -70.12 119.66 -24.13
N ASP A 47 -70.95 119.48 -25.14
CA ASP A 47 -71.17 118.18 -25.79
C ASP A 47 -69.90 117.67 -26.48
N GLU A 48 -69.20 118.53 -27.21
CA GLU A 48 -67.98 118.15 -27.91
C GLU A 48 -66.84 117.85 -26.92
N HIS A 49 -66.73 118.63 -25.84
CA HIS A 49 -65.80 118.32 -24.74
C HIS A 49 -66.13 116.97 -24.09
N HIS A 50 -67.42 116.69 -23.85
CA HIS A 50 -67.85 115.42 -23.27
C HIS A 50 -67.55 114.24 -24.19
N ARG A 51 -67.80 114.36 -25.51
CA ARG A 51 -67.45 113.33 -26.49
C ARG A 51 -65.94 113.11 -26.59
N ALA A 52 -65.15 114.18 -26.58
CA ALA A 52 -63.69 114.09 -26.61
C ALA A 52 -63.15 113.38 -25.36
N MET A 53 -63.70 113.70 -24.18
CA MET A 53 -63.36 113.03 -22.92
C MET A 53 -63.73 111.54 -22.93
N GLN A 54 -64.91 111.19 -23.45
CA GLN A 54 -65.32 109.79 -23.57
C GLN A 54 -64.39 109.01 -24.50
N ARG A 55 -64.02 109.58 -25.66
CA ARG A 55 -63.06 108.95 -26.58
C ARG A 55 -61.69 108.75 -25.93
N PHE A 56 -61.18 109.77 -25.24
CA PHE A 56 -59.92 109.69 -24.52
C PHE A 56 -59.96 108.60 -23.42
N ALA A 57 -61.05 108.52 -22.65
CA ALA A 57 -61.22 107.50 -21.62
C ALA A 57 -61.25 106.08 -22.21
N THR A 58 -61.97 105.86 -23.31
CA THR A 58 -62.02 104.56 -23.99
C THR A 58 -60.66 104.17 -24.57
N GLN A 59 -59.91 105.13 -25.12
CA GLN A 59 -58.58 104.88 -25.67
C GLN A 59 -57.58 104.46 -24.58
N ILE A 60 -57.65 105.08 -23.40
CA ILE A 60 -56.83 104.68 -22.23
C ILE A 60 -57.18 103.25 -21.77
N ILE A 61 -58.47 102.90 -21.70
CA ILE A 61 -58.91 101.56 -21.29
C ILE A 61 -58.43 100.49 -22.28
N ASN A 62 -58.53 100.77 -23.59
CA ASN A 62 -58.07 99.85 -24.61
C ASN A 62 -56.54 99.65 -24.58
N MET A 63 -55.76 100.71 -24.36
CA MET A 63 -54.30 100.58 -24.17
C MET A 63 -53.96 99.72 -22.96
N GLY A 64 -54.68 99.88 -21.83
CA GLY A 64 -54.49 99.05 -20.65
C GLY A 64 -54.81 97.56 -20.90
N HIS A 65 -55.80 97.25 -21.74
CA HIS A 65 -56.09 95.87 -22.15
C HIS A 65 -55.06 95.30 -23.11
N ASP A 66 -54.60 96.07 -24.10
CA ASP A 66 -53.59 95.63 -25.07
C ASP A 66 -52.23 95.37 -24.40
N ASP A 67 -51.83 96.20 -23.43
CA ASP A 67 -50.63 95.99 -22.62
C ASP A 67 -50.73 94.72 -21.76
N MET A 68 -51.90 94.49 -21.14
CA MET A 68 -52.16 93.27 -20.36
C MET A 68 -52.11 92.00 -21.21
N ILE A 69 -52.73 92.01 -22.40
CA ILE A 69 -52.68 90.88 -23.34
C ILE A 69 -51.24 90.63 -23.79
N SER A 70 -50.49 91.70 -24.10
CA SER A 70 -49.09 91.60 -24.51
C SER A 70 -48.17 91.02 -23.42
N GLU A 71 -48.42 91.34 -22.14
CA GLU A 71 -47.67 90.77 -21.02
C GLU A 71 -48.05 89.30 -20.77
N ALA A 72 -49.34 88.96 -20.90
CA ALA A 72 -49.82 87.58 -20.81
C ALA A 72 -49.20 86.70 -21.91
N ASP A 73 -49.14 87.18 -23.15
CA ASP A 73 -48.50 86.49 -24.28
C ASP A 73 -47.00 86.31 -24.04
N ARG A 74 -46.30 87.33 -23.53
CA ARG A 74 -44.88 87.23 -23.17
C ARG A 74 -44.65 86.23 -22.03
N SER A 75 -45.54 86.18 -21.05
CA SER A 75 -45.48 85.21 -19.95
C SER A 75 -45.73 83.77 -20.45
N MET A 76 -46.75 83.57 -21.30
CA MET A 76 -47.06 82.29 -21.92
C MET A 76 -45.93 81.78 -22.80
N GLU A 77 -45.29 82.66 -23.58
CA GLU A 77 -44.13 82.29 -24.39
C GLU A 77 -42.93 81.87 -23.53
N LYS A 78 -42.68 82.56 -22.40
CA LYS A 78 -41.66 82.13 -21.43
C LYS A 78 -41.99 80.76 -20.83
N HIS A 79 -43.25 80.54 -20.43
CA HIS A 79 -43.70 79.27 -19.89
C HIS A 79 -43.56 78.13 -20.91
N ARG A 80 -43.89 78.40 -22.17
CA ARG A 80 -43.74 77.44 -23.28
C ARG A 80 -42.28 77.07 -23.49
N LYS A 81 -41.38 78.05 -23.53
CA LYS A 81 -39.93 77.80 -23.65
C LYS A 81 -39.38 76.98 -22.49
N PHE A 82 -39.79 77.32 -21.26
CA PHE A 82 -39.42 76.56 -20.07
C PHE A 82 -39.91 75.10 -20.15
N HIS A 83 -41.17 74.88 -20.55
CA HIS A 83 -41.72 73.54 -20.66
C HIS A 83 -41.02 72.71 -21.73
N ILE A 84 -40.74 73.30 -22.90
CA ILE A 84 -39.97 72.64 -23.96
C ILE A 84 -38.57 72.25 -23.47
N ALA A 85 -37.86 73.15 -22.79
CA ALA A 85 -36.53 72.86 -22.24
C ALA A 85 -36.57 71.75 -21.18
N ALA A 86 -37.57 71.77 -20.29
CA ALA A 86 -37.75 70.74 -19.27
C ALA A 86 -38.09 69.37 -19.89
N MET A 87 -38.88 69.33 -20.96
CA MET A 87 -39.16 68.09 -21.70
C MET A 87 -37.91 67.55 -22.39
N GLN A 88 -37.12 68.42 -23.05
CA GLN A 88 -35.86 68.03 -23.68
C GLN A 88 -34.87 67.45 -22.65
N GLU A 89 -34.73 68.10 -21.50
CA GLU A 89 -33.89 67.58 -20.41
C GLU A 89 -34.39 66.23 -19.87
N ALA A 90 -35.71 66.06 -19.75
CA ALA A 90 -36.29 64.78 -19.36
C ALA A 90 -36.01 63.67 -20.39
N ASP A 91 -36.14 63.98 -21.68
CA ASP A 91 -35.84 63.05 -22.77
C ASP A 91 -34.35 62.66 -22.79
N GLU A 92 -33.44 63.63 -22.61
CA GLU A 92 -31.99 63.38 -22.51
C GLU A 92 -31.65 62.48 -21.31
N ARG A 93 -32.25 62.74 -20.14
CA ARG A 93 -32.07 61.89 -18.94
C ARG A 93 -32.62 60.49 -19.16
N LEU A 94 -33.75 60.36 -19.85
CA LEU A 94 -34.36 59.07 -20.14
C LEU A 94 -33.50 58.27 -21.13
N ALA A 95 -32.96 58.91 -22.17
CA ALA A 95 -32.01 58.30 -23.09
C ALA A 95 -30.71 57.87 -22.37
N ALA A 96 -30.18 58.70 -21.48
CA ALA A 96 -29.02 58.35 -20.67
C ALA A 96 -29.29 57.15 -19.74
N ALA A 97 -30.46 57.10 -19.10
CA ALA A 97 -30.87 55.99 -18.26
C ALA A 97 -31.04 54.69 -19.08
N GLN A 98 -31.64 54.76 -20.27
CA GLN A 98 -31.74 53.63 -21.18
C GLN A 98 -30.36 53.12 -21.61
N GLY A 99 -29.44 54.03 -21.96
CA GLY A 99 -28.06 53.68 -22.28
C GLY A 99 -27.34 52.99 -21.11
N ALA A 100 -27.49 53.51 -19.90
CA ALA A 100 -26.92 52.90 -18.69
C ALA A 100 -27.48 51.50 -18.41
N ILE A 101 -28.80 51.30 -18.60
CA ILE A 101 -29.43 49.98 -18.47
C ILE A 101 -28.89 49.00 -19.51
N GLU A 102 -28.74 49.44 -20.76
CA GLU A 102 -28.23 48.59 -21.84
C GLU A 102 -26.78 48.18 -21.58
N GLU A 103 -25.91 49.10 -21.15
CA GLU A 103 -24.54 48.79 -20.75
C GLU A 103 -24.49 47.86 -19.54
N HIS A 104 -25.35 48.07 -18.54
CA HIS A 104 -25.46 47.17 -17.40
C HIS A 104 -25.89 45.75 -17.84
N ARG A 105 -26.82 45.64 -18.80
CA ARG A 105 -27.24 44.33 -19.35
C ARG A 105 -26.10 43.64 -20.09
N LYS A 106 -25.34 44.37 -20.91
CA LYS A 106 -24.16 43.82 -21.60
C LYS A 106 -23.10 43.33 -20.61
N PHE A 107 -22.80 44.14 -19.59
CA PHE A 107 -21.88 43.75 -18.53
C PHE A 107 -22.36 42.47 -17.83
N HIS A 108 -23.64 42.43 -17.45
CA HIS A 108 -24.18 41.28 -16.74
C HIS A 108 -24.19 40.01 -17.61
N ALA A 109 -24.50 40.13 -18.90
CA ALA A 109 -24.44 39.02 -19.85
C ALA A 109 -23.01 38.50 -20.05
N ALA A 110 -22.02 39.38 -20.15
CA ALA A 110 -20.62 39.00 -20.23
C ALA A 110 -20.15 38.27 -18.95
N ALA A 111 -20.52 38.77 -17.77
CA ALA A 111 -20.20 38.14 -16.50
C ALA A 111 -20.84 36.76 -16.34
N MET A 112 -22.09 36.58 -16.77
CA MET A 112 -22.76 35.27 -16.76
C MET A 112 -22.07 34.29 -17.70
N LYS A 113 -21.70 34.73 -18.91
CA LYS A 113 -20.97 33.89 -19.86
C LYS A 113 -19.61 33.43 -19.30
N GLU A 114 -18.86 34.33 -18.67
CA GLU A 114 -17.58 34.01 -18.04
C GLU A 114 -17.75 33.02 -16.87
N ALA A 115 -18.83 33.16 -16.09
CA ALA A 115 -19.16 32.22 -15.03
C ALA A 115 -19.49 30.82 -15.58
N ASP A 116 -20.29 30.74 -16.65
CA ASP A 116 -20.62 29.48 -17.31
C ASP A 116 -19.38 28.79 -17.89
N GLU A 117 -18.48 29.56 -18.54
CA GLU A 117 -17.21 29.04 -19.06
C GLU A 117 -16.31 28.50 -17.93
N ARG A 118 -16.24 29.20 -16.79
CA ARG A 118 -15.49 28.72 -15.60
C ARG A 118 -16.08 27.45 -15.01
N LEU A 119 -17.41 27.34 -14.94
CA LEU A 119 -18.08 26.14 -14.44
C LEU A 119 -17.82 24.95 -15.36
N ALA A 120 -17.90 25.14 -16.68
CA ALA A 120 -17.60 24.09 -17.65
C ALA A 120 -16.14 23.59 -17.52
N MET A 121 -15.17 24.50 -17.37
CA MET A 121 -13.78 24.11 -17.14
C MET A 121 -13.58 23.35 -15.82
N ALA A 122 -14.29 23.74 -14.76
CA ALA A 122 -14.24 23.03 -13.48
C ALA A 122 -14.84 21.61 -13.59
N ASP A 123 -15.95 21.46 -14.30
CA ASP A 123 -16.57 20.15 -14.54
C ASP A 123 -15.65 19.23 -15.35
N ASP A 124 -15.03 19.74 -16.41
CA ASP A 124 -14.04 19.00 -17.21
C ASP A 124 -12.85 18.56 -16.35
N SER A 125 -12.31 19.48 -15.53
CA SER A 125 -11.23 19.17 -14.58
C SER A 125 -11.64 18.06 -13.60
N MET A 126 -12.87 18.09 -13.09
CA MET A 126 -13.40 17.06 -12.20
C MET A 126 -13.61 15.72 -12.90
N VAL A 127 -14.01 15.71 -14.18
CA VAL A 127 -14.08 14.49 -14.99
C VAL A 127 -12.70 13.86 -15.14
N GLU A 128 -11.68 14.65 -15.50
CA GLU A 128 -10.31 14.17 -15.63
C GLU A 128 -9.75 13.67 -14.30
N HIS A 129 -10.00 14.38 -13.20
CA HIS A 129 -9.60 13.95 -11.86
C HIS A 129 -10.24 12.61 -11.47
N ARG A 130 -11.53 12.40 -11.79
CA ARG A 130 -12.21 11.11 -11.58
C ARG A 130 -11.59 10.00 -12.43
N LYS A 131 -11.26 10.26 -13.69
CA LYS A 131 -10.59 9.27 -14.57
C LYS A 131 -9.23 8.88 -14.01
N PHE A 132 -8.43 9.86 -13.60
CA PHE A 132 -7.12 9.63 -12.98
C PHE A 132 -7.23 8.75 -11.74
N HIS A 133 -8.14 9.07 -10.81
CA HIS A 133 -8.37 8.24 -9.63
C HIS A 133 -8.85 6.83 -9.97
N ALA A 134 -9.78 6.69 -10.92
CA ALA A 134 -10.28 5.38 -11.33
C ALA A 134 -9.19 4.51 -11.98
N GLN A 135 -8.24 5.13 -12.70
CA GLN A 135 -7.08 4.42 -13.23
C GLN A 135 -6.10 4.03 -12.10
N ALA A 136 -5.78 4.96 -11.20
CA ALA A 136 -4.89 4.68 -10.07
C ALA A 136 -5.43 3.54 -9.17
N MET A 137 -6.74 3.52 -8.93
CA MET A 137 -7.40 2.43 -8.19
C MET A 137 -7.29 1.08 -8.92
N ARG A 138 -7.55 1.05 -10.24
CA ARG A 138 -7.39 -0.16 -11.04
C ARG A 138 -5.96 -0.69 -11.01
N GLU A 139 -4.97 0.18 -11.15
CA GLU A 139 -3.56 -0.22 -11.06
C GLU A 139 -3.19 -0.72 -9.66
N ALA A 140 -3.78 -0.17 -8.60
CA ALA A 140 -3.59 -0.65 -7.24
C ALA A 140 -4.20 -2.05 -7.05
N ASP A 141 -5.40 -2.28 -7.57
CA ASP A 141 -6.07 -3.59 -7.53
C ASP A 141 -5.29 -4.65 -8.32
N GLU A 142 -4.77 -4.30 -9.51
CA GLU A 142 -3.91 -5.18 -10.31
C GLU A 142 -2.62 -5.56 -9.57
N ARG A 143 -1.97 -4.57 -8.93
CA ARG A 143 -0.78 -4.81 -8.10
C ARG A 143 -1.09 -5.70 -6.90
N LEU A 144 -2.23 -5.51 -6.25
CA LEU A 144 -2.68 -6.35 -5.14
C LEU A 144 -2.93 -7.79 -5.58
N ALA A 145 -3.62 -7.98 -6.72
CA ALA A 145 -3.88 -9.30 -7.28
C ALA A 145 -2.57 -10.03 -7.66
N ALA A 146 -1.61 -9.32 -8.27
CA ALA A 146 -0.30 -9.87 -8.57
C ALA A 146 0.47 -10.29 -7.30
N ALA A 147 0.43 -9.47 -6.25
CA ALA A 147 1.07 -9.80 -4.97
C ALA A 147 0.42 -11.02 -4.30
N GLN A 148 -0.90 -11.14 -4.35
CA GLN A 148 -1.62 -12.32 -3.85
C GLN A 148 -1.24 -13.58 -4.63
N GLY A 149 -1.14 -13.50 -5.95
CA GLY A 149 -0.66 -14.60 -6.80
C GLY A 149 0.75 -15.05 -6.42
N ALA A 150 1.68 -14.11 -6.27
CA ALA A 150 3.06 -14.41 -5.86
C ALA A 150 3.16 -15.06 -4.47
N ILE A 151 2.33 -14.64 -3.51
CA ILE A 151 2.25 -15.26 -2.17
C ILE A 151 1.75 -16.70 -2.28
N GLU A 152 0.74 -16.96 -3.12
CA GLU A 152 0.20 -18.31 -3.31
C GLU A 152 1.23 -19.24 -3.97
N GLU A 153 1.92 -18.78 -5.01
CA GLU A 153 3.01 -19.53 -5.64
C GLU A 153 4.12 -19.86 -4.64
N HIS A 154 4.53 -18.88 -3.82
CA HIS A 154 5.52 -19.09 -2.78
C HIS A 154 5.06 -20.13 -1.74
N ARG A 155 3.77 -20.11 -1.36
CA ARG A 155 3.19 -21.12 -0.46
C ARG A 155 3.23 -22.52 -1.04
N ILE A 156 2.86 -22.67 -2.32
CA ILE A 156 2.91 -23.95 -3.02
C ILE A 156 4.33 -24.48 -3.07
N TRP A 157 5.29 -23.63 -3.45
CA TRP A 157 6.70 -23.99 -3.49
C TRP A 157 7.22 -24.43 -2.12
N HIS A 158 6.91 -23.66 -1.07
CA HIS A 158 7.34 -23.97 0.29
C HIS A 158 6.71 -25.26 0.82
N ALA A 159 5.45 -25.53 0.50
CA ALA A 159 4.78 -26.79 0.87
C ALA A 159 5.42 -27.99 0.16
N ALA A 160 5.77 -27.86 -1.12
CA ALA A 160 6.48 -28.90 -1.86
C ALA A 160 7.87 -29.17 -1.29
N ALA A 161 8.62 -28.13 -0.93
CA ALA A 161 9.94 -28.25 -0.30
C ALA A 161 9.87 -28.95 1.07
N MET A 162 8.86 -28.62 1.89
CA MET A 162 8.63 -29.30 3.17
C MET A 162 8.30 -30.77 2.98
N LYS A 163 7.43 -31.10 2.03
CA LYS A 163 7.10 -32.50 1.71
C LYS A 163 8.33 -33.30 1.27
N GLU A 164 9.18 -32.72 0.44
CA GLU A 164 10.43 -33.37 0.00
C GLU A 164 11.42 -33.56 1.17
N ALA A 165 11.48 -32.62 2.11
CA ALA A 165 12.28 -32.75 3.33
C ALA A 165 11.77 -33.90 4.22
N ASP A 166 10.45 -34.01 4.41
CA ASP A 166 9.82 -35.09 5.17
C ASP A 166 10.07 -36.45 4.52
N GLU A 167 9.96 -36.55 3.19
CA GLU A 167 10.26 -37.78 2.43
C GLU A 167 11.74 -38.21 2.59
N ARG A 168 12.67 -37.25 2.57
CA ARG A 168 14.10 -37.51 2.80
C ARG A 168 14.38 -37.98 4.23
N LEU A 169 13.72 -37.39 5.23
CA LEU A 169 13.84 -37.81 6.63
C LEU A 169 13.33 -39.24 6.82
N ALA A 170 12.16 -39.56 6.26
CA ALA A 170 11.61 -40.91 6.31
C ALA A 170 12.56 -41.94 5.67
N ALA A 171 13.13 -41.63 4.50
CA ALA A 171 14.10 -42.50 3.85
C ALA A 171 15.39 -42.69 4.66
N ALA A 172 15.84 -41.65 5.39
CA ALA A 172 16.99 -41.75 6.27
C ALA A 172 16.70 -42.64 7.49
N ASP A 173 15.51 -42.53 8.08
CA ASP A 173 15.08 -43.39 9.18
C ASP A 173 15.00 -44.85 8.76
N ASP A 174 14.41 -45.15 7.60
CA ASP A 174 14.36 -46.51 7.04
C ASP A 174 15.77 -47.08 6.81
N SER A 175 16.67 -46.28 6.25
CA SER A 175 18.08 -46.66 6.06
C SER A 175 18.78 -47.00 7.39
N MET A 176 18.52 -46.22 8.44
CA MET A 176 19.07 -46.47 9.78
C MET A 176 18.52 -47.75 10.40
N VAL A 177 17.24 -48.07 10.18
CA VAL A 177 16.62 -49.33 10.61
C VAL A 177 17.29 -50.51 9.92
N GLU A 178 17.49 -50.46 8.60
CA GLU A 178 18.17 -51.52 7.84
C GLU A 178 19.63 -51.69 8.26
N HIS A 179 20.37 -50.59 8.47
CA HIS A 179 21.73 -50.64 8.97
C HIS A 179 21.81 -51.31 10.36
N ARG A 180 20.85 -51.03 11.24
CA ARG A 180 20.76 -51.69 12.55
C ARG A 180 20.50 -53.18 12.42
N LYS A 181 19.58 -53.60 11.53
CA LYS A 181 19.32 -55.03 11.26
C LYS A 181 20.57 -55.75 10.77
N PHE A 182 21.28 -55.15 9.80
CA PHE A 182 22.54 -55.68 9.29
C PHE A 182 23.56 -55.90 10.41
N HIS A 183 23.71 -54.92 11.32
CA HIS A 183 24.66 -55.03 12.43
C HIS A 183 24.28 -56.13 13.42
N ILE A 184 22.98 -56.29 13.73
CA ILE A 184 22.49 -57.37 14.59
C ILE A 184 22.78 -58.73 13.97
N GLU A 185 22.50 -58.92 12.68
CA GLU A 185 22.76 -60.20 12.01
C GLU A 185 24.26 -60.51 11.95
N ALA A 186 25.10 -59.51 11.66
CA ALA A 186 26.55 -59.66 11.66
C ALA A 186 27.09 -60.05 13.05
N MET A 187 26.55 -59.47 14.12
CA MET A 187 26.89 -59.87 15.50
C MET A 187 26.44 -61.30 15.80
N ARG A 188 25.23 -61.68 15.37
CA ARG A 188 24.70 -63.04 15.54
C ARG A 188 25.59 -64.09 14.85
N GLU A 189 26.00 -63.83 13.62
CA GLU A 189 26.95 -64.71 12.92
C GLU A 189 28.32 -64.78 13.61
N ALA A 190 28.81 -63.65 14.15
CA ALA A 190 30.07 -63.63 14.88
C ALA A 190 29.99 -64.49 16.15
N ASP A 191 28.89 -64.40 16.89
CA ASP A 191 28.63 -65.23 18.07
C ASP A 191 28.52 -66.72 17.71
N GLU A 192 27.82 -67.05 16.63
CA GLU A 192 27.74 -68.43 16.12
C GLU A 192 29.12 -68.99 15.75
N ARG A 193 29.96 -68.20 15.05
CA ARG A 193 31.33 -68.58 14.72
C ARG A 193 32.19 -68.77 15.98
N LEU A 194 32.02 -67.92 16.98
CA LEU A 194 32.77 -67.98 18.23
C LEU A 194 32.36 -69.21 19.06
N ALA A 195 31.07 -69.54 19.10
CA ALA A 195 30.56 -70.75 19.72
C ALA A 195 31.09 -72.02 19.01
N ALA A 196 31.10 -72.02 17.67
CA ALA A 196 31.67 -73.13 16.90
C ALA A 196 33.17 -73.32 17.18
N ALA A 197 33.94 -72.21 17.25
CA ALA A 197 35.36 -72.26 17.59
C ALA A 197 35.60 -72.78 19.02
N GLN A 198 34.78 -72.38 20.00
CA GLN A 198 34.84 -72.91 21.36
C GLN A 198 34.56 -74.41 21.39
N GLY A 199 33.53 -74.88 20.68
CA GLY A 199 33.24 -76.31 20.54
C GLY A 199 34.40 -77.10 19.92
N ALA A 200 35.02 -76.56 18.87
CA ALA A 200 36.19 -77.18 18.24
C ALA A 200 37.39 -77.28 19.20
N ILE A 201 37.65 -76.24 20.00
CA ILE A 201 38.70 -76.26 21.03
C ILE A 201 38.41 -77.32 22.09
N GLU A 202 37.15 -77.46 22.51
CA GLU A 202 36.74 -78.43 23.51
C GLU A 202 36.88 -79.87 23.01
N GLU A 203 36.48 -80.15 21.76
CA GLU A 203 36.73 -81.44 21.11
C GLU A 203 38.22 -81.73 20.96
N HIS A 204 39.03 -80.75 20.57
CA HIS A 204 40.49 -80.91 20.49
C HIS A 204 41.11 -81.23 21.87
N ARG A 205 40.60 -80.62 22.95
CA ARG A 205 41.02 -80.95 24.32
C ARG A 205 40.65 -82.38 24.70
N LYS A 206 39.43 -82.83 24.38
CA LYS A 206 38.99 -84.23 24.63
C LYS A 206 39.88 -85.22 23.88
N PHE A 207 40.17 -84.94 22.61
CA PHE A 207 41.07 -85.75 21.80
C PHE A 207 42.47 -85.84 22.43
N HIS A 208 43.06 -84.71 22.82
CA HIS A 208 44.36 -84.72 23.50
C HIS A 208 44.34 -85.48 24.83
N ALA A 209 43.30 -85.32 25.64
CA ALA A 209 43.17 -86.04 26.90
C ALA A 209 43.08 -87.56 26.69
N ALA A 210 42.33 -88.01 25.67
CA ALA A 210 42.26 -89.42 25.31
C ALA A 210 43.61 -89.96 24.83
N ALA A 211 44.32 -89.22 23.96
CA ALA A 211 45.63 -89.60 23.47
C ALA A 211 46.68 -89.70 24.60
N MET A 212 46.65 -88.77 25.57
CA MET A 212 47.53 -88.82 26.75
C MET A 212 47.23 -90.05 27.61
N LYS A 213 45.95 -90.34 27.87
CA LYS A 213 45.55 -91.53 28.62
C LYS A 213 46.03 -92.82 27.96
N GLU A 214 45.89 -92.92 26.64
CA GLU A 214 46.37 -94.08 25.87
C GLU A 214 47.91 -94.20 25.93
N ALA A 215 48.63 -93.08 25.90
CA ALA A 215 50.08 -93.07 26.07
C ALA A 215 50.50 -93.56 27.48
N ASP A 216 49.79 -93.11 28.53
CA ASP A 216 50.03 -93.55 29.90
C ASP A 216 49.75 -95.05 30.07
N GLU A 217 48.66 -95.56 29.48
CA GLU A 217 48.33 -96.99 29.48
C GLU A 217 49.41 -97.83 28.76
N ARG A 218 49.94 -97.34 27.63
CA ARG A 218 51.06 -97.99 26.92
C ARG A 218 52.35 -97.99 27.74
N LEU A 219 52.67 -96.89 28.42
CA LEU A 219 53.84 -96.80 29.30
C LEU A 219 53.73 -97.77 30.47
N ALA A 220 52.58 -97.85 31.11
CA ALA A 220 52.33 -98.81 32.20
C ALA A 220 52.51 -100.27 31.73
N ALA A 221 51.96 -100.61 30.55
CA ALA A 221 52.15 -101.95 29.97
C ALA A 221 53.63 -102.26 29.62
N ALA A 222 54.39 -101.26 29.17
CA ALA A 222 55.82 -101.41 28.92
C ALA A 222 56.61 -101.64 30.21
N ASP A 223 56.28 -100.92 31.28
CA ASP A 223 56.88 -101.11 32.60
C ASP A 223 56.60 -102.52 33.15
N ASP A 224 55.35 -103.00 33.05
CA ASP A 224 54.97 -104.36 33.44
C ASP A 224 55.76 -105.41 32.66
N SER A 225 55.88 -105.24 31.34
CA SER A 225 56.68 -106.11 30.47
C SER A 225 58.16 -106.12 30.88
N MET A 226 58.73 -104.97 31.23
CA MET A 226 60.10 -104.85 31.72
C MET A 226 60.29 -105.55 33.08
N ILE A 227 59.31 -105.48 33.98
CA ILE A 227 59.31 -106.20 35.25
C ILE A 227 59.34 -107.72 35.00
N GLU A 228 58.48 -108.22 34.11
CA GLU A 228 58.45 -109.65 33.75
C GLU A 228 59.76 -110.10 33.08
N HIS A 229 60.33 -109.30 32.18
CA HIS A 229 61.63 -109.59 31.58
C HIS A 229 62.74 -109.67 32.65
N ARG A 230 62.74 -108.77 33.64
CA ARG A 230 63.70 -108.83 34.77
C ARG A 230 63.50 -110.09 35.60
N LYS A 231 62.26 -110.50 35.89
CA LYS A 231 61.97 -111.75 36.62
C LYS A 231 62.49 -112.97 35.86
N PHE A 232 62.19 -113.05 34.56
CA PHE A 232 62.69 -114.11 33.70
C PHE A 232 64.22 -114.17 33.71
N HIS A 233 64.89 -113.03 33.55
CA HIS A 233 66.35 -112.97 33.56
C HIS A 233 66.92 -113.38 34.92
N ALA A 234 66.33 -112.95 36.04
CA ALA A 234 66.75 -113.35 37.38
C ALA A 234 66.60 -114.86 37.60
N GLN A 235 65.51 -115.46 37.11
CA GLN A 235 65.30 -116.91 37.18
C GLN A 235 66.33 -117.67 36.33
N ALA A 236 66.59 -117.22 35.10
CA ALA A 236 67.61 -117.81 34.24
C ALA A 236 69.01 -117.75 34.87
N MET A 237 69.36 -116.63 35.51
CA MET A 237 70.61 -116.50 36.26
C MET A 237 70.69 -117.46 37.44
N LYS A 238 69.61 -117.59 38.22
CA LYS A 238 69.54 -118.56 39.33
C LYS A 238 69.72 -120.00 38.85
N GLU A 239 69.06 -120.38 37.76
CA GLU A 239 69.22 -121.71 37.15
C GLU A 239 70.65 -121.95 36.64
N ALA A 240 71.29 -120.93 36.07
CA ALA A 240 72.69 -120.99 35.66
C ALA A 240 73.62 -121.19 36.86
N ASP A 241 73.42 -120.45 37.96
CA ASP A 241 74.17 -120.61 39.21
C ASP A 241 73.99 -122.01 39.80
N GLU A 242 72.76 -122.55 39.83
CA GLU A 242 72.49 -123.91 40.29
C GLU A 242 73.14 -124.98 39.40
N ARG A 243 73.24 -124.74 38.09
CA ARG A 243 73.95 -125.63 37.15
C ARG A 243 75.46 -125.57 37.36
N LEU A 244 76.01 -124.38 37.59
CA LEU A 244 77.42 -124.20 37.92
C LEU A 244 77.76 -124.90 39.24
N GLY A 245 76.95 -124.73 40.28
CA GLY A 245 77.13 -125.43 41.56
C GLY A 245 77.12 -126.96 41.40
N ARG A 246 76.18 -127.51 40.62
CA ARG A 246 76.16 -128.95 40.30
C ARG A 246 77.39 -129.41 39.50
N ALA A 247 77.89 -128.58 38.59
CA ALA A 247 79.09 -128.88 37.82
C ALA A 247 80.34 -128.89 38.72
N ASP A 248 80.43 -127.94 39.66
CA ASP A 248 81.49 -127.88 40.66
C ASP A 248 81.45 -129.11 41.58
N ASP A 249 80.27 -129.49 42.08
CA ASP A 249 80.09 -130.71 42.89
C ASP A 249 80.52 -131.97 42.12
N ALA A 250 80.08 -132.10 40.85
CA ALA A 250 80.48 -133.20 39.98
C ALA A 250 82.00 -133.23 39.75
N MET A 251 82.64 -132.06 39.62
CA MET A 251 84.09 -131.95 39.47
C MET A 251 84.84 -132.31 40.76
N ILE A 252 84.29 -131.96 41.93
CA ILE A 252 84.80 -132.40 43.24
C ILE A 252 84.72 -133.92 43.36
N GLU A 253 83.58 -134.53 43.02
CA GLU A 253 83.40 -135.99 43.04
C GLU A 253 84.33 -136.69 42.04
N HIS A 254 84.44 -136.18 40.81
CA HIS A 254 85.40 -136.69 39.84
C HIS A 254 86.84 -136.63 40.38
N ARG A 255 87.21 -135.53 41.05
CA ARG A 255 88.52 -135.39 41.70
C ARG A 255 88.71 -136.44 42.80
N LYS A 256 87.72 -136.65 43.68
CA LYS A 256 87.77 -137.70 44.71
C LYS A 256 87.93 -139.09 44.11
N PHE A 257 87.15 -139.42 43.08
CA PHE A 257 87.26 -140.68 42.36
C PHE A 257 88.65 -140.86 41.76
N HIS A 258 89.18 -139.83 41.10
CA HIS A 258 90.53 -139.86 40.54
C HIS A 258 91.60 -140.06 41.62
N THR A 259 91.51 -139.34 42.74
CA THR A 259 92.42 -139.53 43.88
C THR A 259 92.33 -140.95 44.46
N ALA A 260 91.12 -141.51 44.61
CA ALA A 260 90.94 -142.88 45.07
C ALA A 260 91.55 -143.90 44.10
N ALA A 261 91.35 -143.71 42.78
CA ALA A 261 91.94 -144.56 41.75
C ALA A 261 93.49 -144.48 41.73
N VAL A 262 94.05 -143.28 41.93
CA VAL A 262 95.51 -143.09 42.08
C VAL A 262 96.02 -143.80 43.34
N ASN A 263 95.36 -143.62 44.48
CA ASN A 263 95.73 -144.32 45.72
C ASN A 263 95.63 -145.85 45.58
N GLU A 264 94.63 -146.38 44.87
CA GLU A 264 94.51 -147.81 44.59
C GLU A 264 95.64 -148.28 43.66
N ALA A 265 95.99 -147.50 42.63
CA ALA A 265 97.12 -147.80 41.77
C ALA A 265 98.44 -147.80 42.55
N ASP A 266 98.65 -146.83 43.44
CA ASP A 266 99.80 -146.77 44.34
C ASP A 266 99.84 -147.97 45.31
N GLN A 267 98.69 -148.37 45.87
CA GLN A 267 98.58 -149.59 46.69
C GLN A 267 98.89 -150.85 45.89
N ARG A 268 98.41 -150.97 44.65
CA ARG A 268 98.74 -152.09 43.76
C ARG A 268 100.23 -152.12 43.43
N LEU A 269 100.83 -150.97 43.14
CA LEU A 269 102.28 -150.84 42.91
C LEU A 269 103.08 -151.23 44.17
N ALA A 270 102.66 -150.78 45.35
CA ALA A 270 103.28 -151.16 46.62
C ALA A 270 103.15 -152.67 46.89
N ASN A 271 102.01 -153.28 46.60
CA ASN A 271 101.79 -154.72 46.74
C ASN A 271 102.60 -155.54 45.72
N THR A 272 102.80 -155.05 44.50
CA THR A 272 103.69 -155.69 43.50
C THR A 272 105.17 -155.48 43.77
N ALA A 273 105.56 -154.47 44.55
CA ALA A 273 106.94 -154.24 44.98
C ALA A 273 107.33 -155.09 46.21
N MET A 274 106.36 -155.74 46.88
CA MET A 274 106.57 -156.62 48.05
C MET A 274 106.32 -158.11 47.76
N ALA A 275 106.01 -158.49 46.53
CA ALA A 275 105.88 -159.87 46.06
C ALA A 275 107.03 -160.23 45.11
#